data_AF-A0A2K8MMA4-F1
#
_entry.id   AF-A0A2K8MMA4-F1
#
_cell.length_a   1.000
_cell.length_b   1.000
_cell.length_c   1.000
_cell.angle_alpha   90.00
_cell.angle_beta   90.00
_cell.angle_gamma   90.00
#
_symmetry.space_group_name_H-M   'P 1'
#
loop_
_entity.id
_entity.type
_entity.pdbx_description
1 polymer ?
#
loop_
_entity_poly.entity_id
_entity_poly.type
_entity_poly.pdbx_seq_one_letter_code
_entity_poly.pdbx_strand_id
1 'polypeptide(L)'
;MRAETLVLQGTLRDGSFVPKSLSLPERESDAPAGPRLLRLTSNLLPLLRPRIFGVEERVTSTTEAGGLRIRCRTGSQPAGIVLEPIGYRFPRNMPARLVLSGEASASVGLSLVAPGSDAPAPPQTSFSGGRAALPLRPDASALVVGCPSSAGEILLQEARIEPAGGGKARYGSWVWDAAEAIRNPAAFGRAIAALGLGDIAIQPPAEPGDILPVARALLASGIATHLVEGDPDMIEPDGLARALERVCRLRRAVRGLPAHPPVSLELDIEPYGHPHYARDPAMAWRSWALAVEAIARTWGGPVDVDVPWWMLGAPGGTAALTAARASIGTIVVMAYRTEPQLILEAAEPWLAMGVPVKIAVEAGEVATEAQRTYRRARAGELIVGGDRAALHAAPIEATDGTATFSLTSQASTRPDRVSFYGRDAKRSAAERTVLPFLTAWSNFQGFRIHGLSGTTATGRNRSRAFPRQQQ
;
A
#
# COMPACT_ATOMS: atom_id res chain seq x y z
N MET A 1 33.24 12.79 8.81
CA MET A 1 32.44 11.82 8.02
C MET A 1 33.21 11.46 6.75
N ARG A 2 33.45 10.17 6.45
CA ARG A 2 34.18 9.68 5.24
C ARG A 2 33.23 9.30 4.09
N ALA A 3 32.06 9.92 4.00
CA ALA A 3 31.10 9.61 2.95
C ALA A 3 31.59 10.17 1.60
N GLU A 4 31.59 9.33 0.56
CA GLU A 4 31.86 9.75 -0.82
C GLU A 4 30.61 10.28 -1.52
N THR A 5 29.44 9.77 -1.11
CA THR A 5 28.15 10.12 -1.69
C THR A 5 27.15 10.38 -0.58
N LEU A 6 26.29 11.37 -0.78
CA LEU A 6 25.19 11.73 0.09
C LEU A 6 23.90 11.87 -0.72
N VAL A 7 22.77 11.59 -0.09
CA VAL A 7 21.45 11.76 -0.67
C VAL A 7 20.68 12.76 0.18
N LEU A 8 20.19 13.81 -0.45
CA LEU A 8 19.38 14.86 0.16
C LEU A 8 17.96 14.74 -0.39
N GLN A 9 17.00 14.44 0.48
CA GLN A 9 15.58 14.39 0.12
C GLN A 9 14.90 15.69 0.53
N GLY A 10 13.91 16.11 -0.24
CA GLY A 10 13.20 17.35 -0.02
C GLY A 10 11.99 17.50 -0.93
N THR A 11 11.45 18.71 -0.97
CA THR A 11 10.33 19.06 -1.84
C THR A 11 10.68 20.23 -2.74
N LEU A 12 10.21 20.20 -3.98
CA LEU A 12 10.23 21.34 -4.88
C LEU A 12 9.00 22.21 -4.62
N ARG A 13 9.24 23.48 -4.24
CA ARG A 13 8.22 24.52 -4.08
C ARG A 13 8.62 25.71 -4.94
N ASP A 14 7.76 26.10 -5.88
CA ASP A 14 8.01 27.22 -6.78
C ASP A 14 9.39 27.15 -7.48
N GLY A 15 9.75 25.95 -7.94
CA GLY A 15 11.06 25.66 -8.57
C GLY A 15 12.25 25.56 -7.61
N SER A 16 12.07 25.89 -6.33
CA SER A 16 13.12 25.84 -5.30
C SER A 16 13.08 24.54 -4.51
N PHE A 17 14.24 23.92 -4.29
CA PHE A 17 14.37 22.71 -3.49
C PHE A 17 14.50 23.06 -2.00
N VAL A 18 13.57 22.55 -1.20
CA VAL A 18 13.59 22.67 0.25
C VAL A 18 14.05 21.33 0.85
N PRO A 19 15.28 21.25 1.38
CA PRO A 19 15.79 20.01 1.97
C PRO A 19 14.99 19.64 3.23
N LYS A 20 14.80 18.33 3.42
CA LYS A 20 14.12 17.75 4.60
C LYS A 20 15.03 16.80 5.35
N SER A 21 15.74 15.92 4.65
CA SER A 21 16.61 14.92 5.26
C SER A 21 17.85 14.70 4.43
N LEU A 22 18.93 14.34 5.13
CA LEU A 22 20.22 13.97 4.55
C LEU A 22 20.56 12.55 5.02
N SER A 23 20.89 11.68 4.08
CA SER A 23 21.27 10.31 4.35
C SER A 23 22.49 9.90 3.53
N LEU A 24 23.10 8.78 3.91
CA LEU A 24 23.94 8.02 2.99
C LEU A 24 23.02 7.41 1.90
N PRO A 25 23.52 7.18 0.68
CA PRO A 25 22.78 6.35 -0.27
C PRO A 25 22.47 5.02 0.41
N GLU A 26 21.21 4.60 0.35
CA GLU A 26 20.89 3.22 0.68
C GLU A 26 21.78 2.35 -0.20
N ARG A 27 22.46 1.37 0.39
CA ARG A 27 23.00 0.28 -0.44
C ARG A 27 21.79 -0.27 -1.17
N GLU A 28 21.77 -0.13 -2.50
CA GLU A 28 20.83 -0.88 -3.31
C GLU A 28 20.85 -2.30 -2.76
N SER A 29 19.70 -2.75 -2.27
CA SER A 29 19.61 -4.10 -1.78
C SER A 29 19.93 -4.98 -2.99
N ASP A 30 21.05 -5.70 -2.93
CA ASP A 30 21.42 -6.70 -3.94
C ASP A 30 20.38 -7.84 -4.00
N ALA A 31 19.39 -7.84 -3.10
CA ALA A 31 18.26 -8.74 -3.17
C ALA A 31 17.45 -8.45 -4.45
N PRO A 32 17.31 -9.43 -5.36
CA PRO A 32 16.51 -9.25 -6.55
C PRO A 32 15.08 -8.87 -6.16
N ALA A 33 14.50 -7.89 -6.86
CA ALA A 33 13.12 -7.50 -6.67
C ALA A 33 12.23 -8.75 -6.82
N GLY A 34 11.42 -9.04 -5.79
CA GLY A 34 10.50 -10.16 -5.83
C GLY A 34 9.50 -10.04 -6.99
N PRO A 35 8.85 -11.16 -7.38
CA PRO A 35 7.87 -11.15 -8.47
C PRO A 35 6.71 -10.19 -8.16
N ARG A 36 6.29 -9.43 -9.17
CA ARG A 36 5.20 -8.47 -9.07
C ARG A 36 3.84 -9.16 -9.06
N LEU A 37 2.82 -8.49 -8.55
CA LEU A 37 1.46 -9.00 -8.68
C LEU A 37 1.06 -9.03 -10.16
N LEU A 38 0.45 -10.13 -10.62
CA LEU A 38 -0.16 -10.18 -11.96
C LEU A 38 -1.13 -9.02 -12.15
N ARG A 39 -1.25 -8.55 -13.39
CA ARG A 39 -2.15 -7.43 -13.73
C ARG A 39 -3.60 -7.90 -13.67
N LEU A 40 -4.27 -7.69 -12.54
CA LEU A 40 -5.58 -8.28 -12.27
C LEU A 40 -6.68 -7.76 -13.21
N THR A 41 -6.47 -6.60 -13.84
CA THR A 41 -7.45 -5.92 -14.71
C THR A 41 -7.24 -6.16 -16.20
N SER A 42 -6.34 -7.07 -16.60
CA SER A 42 -5.99 -7.27 -18.02
C SER A 42 -5.86 -8.74 -18.41
N ASN A 43 -5.91 -9.02 -19.71
CA ASN A 43 -5.55 -10.33 -20.24
C ASN A 43 -4.12 -10.68 -19.85
N LEU A 44 -3.96 -11.85 -19.24
CA LEU A 44 -2.72 -12.35 -18.68
C LEU A 44 -1.87 -13.08 -19.71
N LEU A 45 -2.43 -13.57 -20.82
CA LEU A 45 -1.68 -14.35 -21.82
C LEU A 45 -0.37 -13.67 -22.28
N PRO A 46 -0.30 -12.34 -22.52
CA PRO A 46 0.95 -11.67 -22.87
C PRO A 46 2.03 -11.71 -21.77
N LEU A 47 1.65 -12.00 -20.52
CA LEU A 47 2.54 -12.12 -19.37
C LEU A 47 2.92 -13.58 -19.08
N LEU A 48 2.35 -14.56 -19.81
CA LEU A 48 2.61 -15.98 -19.61
C LEU A 48 3.56 -16.50 -20.67
N ARG A 49 4.68 -17.10 -20.24
CA ARG A 49 5.63 -17.75 -21.14
C ARG A 49 5.28 -19.23 -21.27
N PRO A 50 5.03 -19.73 -22.49
CA PRO A 50 4.82 -21.16 -22.70
C PRO A 50 6.14 -21.92 -22.61
N ARG A 51 6.10 -23.05 -21.90
CA ARG A 51 7.15 -24.07 -21.85
C ARG A 51 6.51 -25.43 -22.09
N ILE A 52 6.92 -26.09 -23.18
CA ILE A 52 6.40 -27.41 -23.54
C ILE A 52 6.95 -28.47 -22.58
N PHE A 53 6.13 -29.48 -22.26
CA PHE A 53 6.56 -30.67 -21.53
C PHE A 53 5.96 -31.93 -22.17
N GLY A 54 6.55 -33.09 -21.83
CA GLY A 54 6.12 -34.41 -22.29
C GLY A 54 7.19 -35.13 -23.11
N VAL A 55 7.08 -36.46 -23.15
CA VAL A 55 8.11 -37.34 -23.75
C VAL A 55 7.93 -37.51 -25.26
N GLU A 56 6.70 -37.43 -25.76
CA GLU A 56 6.37 -37.71 -27.17
C GLU A 56 6.56 -36.50 -28.12
N GLU A 57 7.04 -35.35 -27.63
CA GLU A 57 7.22 -34.10 -28.40
C GLU A 57 5.98 -33.74 -29.26
N ARG A 58 4.79 -34.05 -28.76
CA ARG A 58 3.54 -33.98 -29.53
C ARG A 58 2.80 -32.65 -29.42
N VAL A 59 3.42 -31.65 -28.79
CA VAL A 59 2.80 -30.36 -28.48
C VAL A 59 3.60 -29.25 -29.10
N THR A 60 2.92 -28.34 -29.78
CA THR A 60 3.50 -27.06 -30.23
C THR A 60 2.65 -25.91 -29.74
N SER A 61 3.27 -24.76 -29.54
CA SER A 61 2.58 -23.53 -29.14
C SER A 61 3.08 -22.35 -29.96
N THR A 62 2.16 -21.53 -30.45
CA THR A 62 2.46 -20.31 -31.20
C THR A 62 1.63 -19.17 -30.66
N THR A 63 2.28 -18.05 -30.33
CA THR A 63 1.58 -16.81 -29.99
C THR A 63 1.20 -16.10 -31.28
N GLU A 64 -0.08 -15.81 -31.45
CA GLU A 64 -0.66 -15.12 -32.61
C GLU A 64 -1.39 -13.85 -32.14
N ALA A 65 -1.78 -12.96 -33.05
CA ALA A 65 -2.48 -11.72 -32.70
C ALA A 65 -3.80 -11.94 -31.92
N GLY A 66 -4.43 -13.11 -32.09
CA GLY A 66 -5.67 -13.49 -31.42
C GLY A 66 -5.52 -14.28 -30.12
N GLY A 67 -4.29 -14.63 -29.70
CA GLY A 67 -4.06 -15.42 -28.49
C GLY A 67 -2.94 -16.45 -28.61
N LEU A 68 -2.98 -17.45 -27.73
CA LEU A 68 -2.03 -18.57 -27.73
C LEU A 68 -2.66 -19.78 -28.38
N ARG A 69 -2.14 -20.18 -29.55
CA ARG A 69 -2.52 -21.41 -30.23
C ARG A 69 -1.68 -22.57 -29.73
N ILE A 70 -2.32 -23.68 -29.40
CA ILE A 70 -1.69 -24.91 -28.90
C ILE A 70 -2.19 -26.06 -29.77
N ARG A 71 -1.27 -26.84 -30.32
CA ARG A 71 -1.60 -28.03 -31.12
C ARG A 71 -1.08 -29.27 -30.42
N CYS A 72 -1.98 -30.23 -30.22
CA CYS A 72 -1.69 -31.55 -29.69
C CYS A 72 -1.80 -32.57 -30.82
N ARG A 73 -0.76 -33.38 -31.05
CA ARG A 73 -0.86 -34.59 -31.88
C ARG A 73 -1.33 -35.77 -31.02
N THR A 74 -1.85 -36.80 -31.69
CA THR A 74 -2.23 -38.08 -31.06
C THR A 74 -1.04 -38.65 -30.28
N GLY A 75 -1.32 -39.20 -29.10
CA GLY A 75 -0.30 -39.82 -28.24
C GLY A 75 -0.90 -40.44 -26.98
N SER A 76 -0.09 -41.19 -26.24
CA SER A 76 -0.55 -41.93 -25.05
C SER A 76 0.13 -41.45 -23.76
N GLN A 77 1.27 -40.77 -23.88
CA GLN A 77 2.03 -40.27 -22.75
C GLN A 77 1.62 -38.84 -22.38
N PRO A 78 1.87 -38.42 -21.11
CA PRO A 78 1.65 -37.04 -20.68
C PRO A 78 2.41 -36.05 -21.57
N ALA A 79 1.70 -35.05 -22.07
CA ALA A 79 2.28 -33.94 -22.82
C ALA A 79 1.40 -32.70 -22.68
N GLY A 80 2.00 -31.52 -22.81
CA GLY A 80 1.26 -30.27 -22.71
C GLY A 80 2.16 -29.05 -22.70
N ILE A 81 1.61 -27.95 -22.19
CA ILE A 81 2.37 -26.73 -21.92
C ILE A 81 2.18 -26.27 -20.49
N VAL A 82 3.24 -25.67 -19.94
CA VAL A 82 3.21 -24.89 -18.71
C VAL A 82 3.28 -23.42 -19.11
N LEU A 83 2.39 -22.61 -18.55
CA LEU A 83 2.29 -21.16 -18.76
C LEU A 83 2.76 -20.45 -17.49
N GLU A 84 3.97 -19.94 -17.55
CA GLU A 84 4.68 -19.36 -16.41
C GLU A 84 4.61 -17.82 -16.43
N PRO A 85 4.15 -17.16 -15.34
CA PRO A 85 4.09 -15.71 -15.24
C PRO A 85 5.48 -15.12 -14.91
N ILE A 86 6.37 -15.01 -15.89
CA ILE A 86 7.78 -14.60 -15.65
C ILE A 86 7.87 -13.19 -15.06
N GLY A 87 8.45 -13.06 -13.86
CA GLY A 87 8.54 -11.80 -13.13
C GLY A 87 7.25 -11.39 -12.41
N TYR A 88 6.22 -12.24 -12.44
CA TYR A 88 4.94 -12.01 -11.80
C TYR A 88 4.52 -13.20 -10.90
N ARG A 89 3.50 -12.98 -10.09
CA ARG A 89 2.86 -14.00 -9.23
C ARG A 89 1.36 -13.80 -9.14
N PHE A 90 0.65 -14.88 -8.83
CA PHE A 90 -0.76 -14.83 -8.47
C PHE A 90 -0.98 -14.08 -7.12
N PRO A 91 -2.17 -13.48 -6.91
CA PRO A 91 -2.53 -12.88 -5.63
C PRO A 91 -2.61 -13.93 -4.52
N ARG A 92 -2.07 -13.63 -3.34
CA ARG A 92 -2.08 -14.56 -2.20
C ARG A 92 -3.39 -14.43 -1.43
N ASN A 93 -3.91 -15.59 -1.01
CA ASN A 93 -5.09 -15.70 -0.16
C ASN A 93 -6.31 -14.90 -0.67
N MET A 94 -6.39 -14.66 -1.98
CA MET A 94 -7.53 -14.00 -2.62
C MET A 94 -8.51 -15.06 -3.11
N PRO A 95 -9.76 -15.08 -2.59
CA PRO A 95 -10.84 -15.89 -3.17
C PRO A 95 -11.11 -15.45 -4.61
N ALA A 96 -10.59 -16.20 -5.57
CA ALA A 96 -10.66 -15.85 -6.98
C ALA A 96 -10.51 -17.06 -7.88
N ARG A 97 -10.75 -16.86 -9.19
CA ARG A 97 -10.64 -17.88 -10.23
C ARG A 97 -9.78 -17.36 -11.37
N LEU A 98 -8.90 -18.20 -11.92
CA LEU A 98 -8.32 -17.98 -13.22
C LEU A 98 -9.34 -18.44 -14.27
N VAL A 99 -9.86 -17.48 -15.03
CA VAL A 99 -10.81 -17.72 -16.11
C VAL A 99 -10.09 -17.69 -17.44
N LEU A 100 -10.34 -18.72 -18.23
CA LEU A 100 -9.80 -18.90 -19.57
C LEU A 100 -10.95 -18.85 -20.57
N SER A 101 -10.75 -18.18 -21.71
CA SER A 101 -11.69 -18.21 -22.82
C SER A 101 -10.98 -18.45 -24.14
N GLY A 102 -11.69 -19.07 -25.08
CA GLY A 102 -11.13 -19.42 -26.38
C GLY A 102 -11.91 -20.51 -27.10
N GLU A 103 -11.26 -21.11 -28.09
CA GLU A 103 -11.81 -22.16 -28.94
C GLU A 103 -10.99 -23.45 -28.77
N ALA A 104 -11.63 -24.61 -28.92
CA ALA A 104 -10.92 -25.88 -28.95
C ALA A 104 -11.65 -26.89 -29.83
N SER A 105 -10.88 -27.64 -30.63
CA SER A 105 -11.39 -28.77 -31.42
C SER A 105 -11.37 -30.10 -30.65
N ALA A 106 -10.72 -30.13 -29.48
CA ALA A 106 -10.71 -31.26 -28.56
C ALA A 106 -10.72 -30.78 -27.10
N SER A 107 -11.17 -31.65 -26.19
CA SER A 107 -11.15 -31.35 -24.75
C SER A 107 -9.74 -31.51 -24.18
N VAL A 108 -9.26 -30.50 -23.45
CA VAL A 108 -7.92 -30.51 -22.81
C VAL A 108 -8.03 -30.41 -21.30
N GLY A 109 -7.04 -30.93 -20.59
CA GLY A 109 -6.93 -30.79 -19.14
C GLY A 109 -6.36 -29.43 -18.77
N LEU A 110 -6.93 -28.78 -17.76
CA LEU A 110 -6.43 -27.54 -17.18
C LEU A 110 -6.13 -27.73 -15.70
N SER A 111 -5.00 -27.20 -15.24
CA SER A 111 -4.63 -27.21 -13.82
C SER A 111 -3.76 -26.01 -13.45
N LEU A 112 -3.88 -25.53 -12.21
CA LEU A 112 -2.92 -24.64 -11.57
C LEU A 112 -2.00 -25.47 -10.69
N VAL A 113 -0.69 -25.24 -10.82
CA VAL A 113 0.35 -26.01 -10.13
C VAL A 113 1.26 -25.10 -9.31
N ALA A 114 1.84 -25.67 -8.26
CA ALA A 114 2.86 -25.03 -7.46
C ALA A 114 4.23 -25.06 -8.16
N PRO A 115 5.21 -24.24 -7.73
CA PRO A 115 6.54 -24.24 -8.32
C PRO A 115 7.17 -25.65 -8.30
N GLY A 116 7.71 -26.08 -9.44
CA GLY A 116 8.39 -27.37 -9.57
C GLY A 116 7.49 -28.62 -9.55
N SER A 117 6.17 -28.46 -9.52
CA SER A 117 5.24 -29.60 -9.57
C SER A 117 5.03 -30.13 -10.99
N ASP A 118 4.79 -31.43 -11.10
CA ASP A 118 4.37 -32.08 -12.35
C ASP A 118 2.93 -31.73 -12.74
N ALA A 119 2.57 -32.02 -14.00
CA ALA A 119 1.21 -31.90 -14.49
C ALA A 119 0.27 -32.89 -13.76
N PRO A 120 -0.82 -32.43 -13.13
CA PRO A 120 -1.73 -33.31 -12.41
C PRO A 120 -2.46 -34.29 -13.34
N ALA A 121 -2.61 -35.53 -12.87
CA ALA A 121 -3.46 -36.56 -13.49
C ALA A 121 -4.35 -37.19 -12.41
N PRO A 122 -5.69 -36.97 -12.43
CA PRO A 122 -6.46 -36.22 -13.43
C PRO A 122 -6.28 -34.68 -13.32
N PRO A 123 -6.61 -33.92 -14.40
CA PRO A 123 -6.60 -32.46 -14.36
C PRO A 123 -7.71 -31.89 -13.47
N GLN A 124 -7.57 -30.63 -13.02
CA GLN A 124 -8.57 -29.97 -12.17
C GLN A 124 -9.89 -29.68 -12.90
N THR A 125 -9.84 -29.34 -14.18
CA THR A 125 -11.01 -29.20 -15.05
C THR A 125 -10.64 -29.54 -16.48
N SER A 126 -11.65 -29.79 -17.32
CA SER A 126 -11.48 -29.85 -18.77
C SER A 126 -11.87 -28.51 -19.43
N PHE A 127 -11.36 -28.27 -20.64
CA PHE A 127 -11.72 -27.15 -21.51
C PHE A 127 -11.94 -27.66 -22.93
N SER A 128 -13.12 -27.38 -23.49
CA SER A 128 -13.51 -27.78 -24.84
C SER A 128 -13.98 -26.57 -25.67
N GLY A 129 -13.41 -25.39 -25.41
CA GLY A 129 -13.84 -24.12 -25.98
C GLY A 129 -14.84 -23.37 -25.10
N GLY A 130 -15.12 -22.11 -25.47
CA GLY A 130 -15.97 -21.20 -24.70
C GLY A 130 -15.22 -20.63 -23.50
N ARG A 131 -15.55 -21.08 -22.29
CA ARG A 131 -15.05 -20.53 -21.03
C ARG A 131 -14.83 -21.62 -19.99
N ALA A 132 -13.66 -21.61 -19.35
CA ALA A 132 -13.37 -22.45 -18.18
C ALA A 132 -12.87 -21.58 -17.01
N ALA A 133 -13.04 -22.07 -15.78
CA ALA A 133 -12.60 -21.38 -14.58
C ALA A 133 -11.89 -22.36 -13.63
N LEU A 134 -10.71 -21.97 -13.17
CA LEU A 134 -9.90 -22.70 -12.20
C LEU A 134 -9.90 -21.91 -10.89
N PRO A 135 -10.23 -22.49 -9.73
CA PRO A 135 -10.07 -21.81 -8.45
C PRO A 135 -8.59 -21.49 -8.21
N LEU A 136 -8.26 -20.23 -7.91
CA LEU A 136 -6.90 -19.86 -7.54
C LEU A 136 -6.55 -20.49 -6.19
N ARG A 137 -5.34 -21.08 -6.14
CA ARG A 137 -4.75 -21.60 -4.90
C ARG A 137 -3.65 -20.67 -4.42
N PRO A 138 -3.41 -20.56 -3.09
CA PRO A 138 -2.35 -19.69 -2.55
C PRO A 138 -0.94 -20.03 -3.05
N ASP A 139 -0.70 -21.30 -3.41
CA ASP A 139 0.59 -21.81 -3.86
C ASP A 139 0.71 -21.90 -5.39
N ALA A 140 -0.33 -21.51 -6.14
CA ALA A 140 -0.30 -21.55 -7.59
C ALA A 140 0.79 -20.63 -8.16
N SER A 141 1.62 -21.16 -9.05
CA SER A 141 2.66 -20.42 -9.75
C SER A 141 2.55 -20.50 -11.27
N ALA A 142 1.86 -21.50 -11.81
CA ALA A 142 1.72 -21.68 -13.26
C ALA A 142 0.40 -22.34 -13.64
N LEU A 143 -0.02 -22.13 -14.89
CA LEU A 143 -1.13 -22.82 -15.52
C LEU A 143 -0.59 -23.95 -16.40
N VAL A 144 -1.11 -25.17 -16.24
CA VAL A 144 -0.81 -26.33 -17.06
C VAL A 144 -1.98 -26.61 -17.99
N VAL A 145 -1.70 -26.75 -19.28
CA VAL A 145 -2.63 -27.22 -20.31
C VAL A 145 -2.16 -28.59 -20.77
N GLY A 146 -2.86 -29.64 -20.35
CA GLY A 146 -2.56 -31.04 -20.67
C GLY A 146 -3.28 -31.48 -21.95
N CYS A 147 -2.52 -32.03 -22.90
CA CYS A 147 -3.06 -32.51 -24.16
C CYS A 147 -3.85 -33.82 -23.98
N PRO A 148 -4.99 -33.99 -24.66
CA PRO A 148 -5.72 -35.26 -24.71
C PRO A 148 -4.90 -36.34 -25.45
N SER A 149 -5.37 -37.58 -25.43
CA SER A 149 -4.74 -38.66 -26.20
C SER A 149 -4.99 -38.55 -27.71
N SER A 150 -6.09 -37.91 -28.13
CA SER A 150 -6.39 -37.60 -29.52
C SER A 150 -5.68 -36.32 -29.99
N ALA A 151 -5.55 -36.16 -31.31
CA ALA A 151 -5.16 -34.88 -31.88
C ALA A 151 -6.21 -33.80 -31.57
N GLY A 152 -5.75 -32.56 -31.47
CA GLY A 152 -6.62 -31.42 -31.17
C GLY A 152 -5.87 -30.10 -31.24
N GLU A 153 -6.63 -29.02 -31.37
CA GLU A 153 -6.13 -27.66 -31.43
C GLU A 153 -6.93 -26.78 -30.47
N ILE A 154 -6.23 -25.86 -29.81
CA ILE A 154 -6.77 -24.92 -28.84
C ILE A 154 -6.28 -23.53 -29.24
N LEU A 155 -7.17 -22.56 -29.22
CA LEU A 155 -6.84 -21.15 -29.27
C LEU A 155 -7.30 -20.51 -27.96
N LEU A 156 -6.36 -20.27 -27.04
CA LEU A 156 -6.64 -19.50 -25.84
C LEU A 156 -6.59 -18.01 -26.19
N GLN A 157 -7.71 -17.32 -26.10
CA GLN A 157 -7.84 -15.91 -26.45
C GLN A 157 -7.64 -15.01 -25.22
N GLU A 158 -8.11 -15.46 -24.05
CA GLU A 158 -8.04 -14.71 -22.81
C GLU A 158 -7.67 -15.60 -21.63
N ALA A 159 -6.85 -15.06 -20.73
CA ALA A 159 -6.68 -15.54 -19.37
C ALA A 159 -6.86 -14.34 -18.44
N ARG A 160 -7.76 -14.40 -17.46
CA ARG A 160 -7.97 -13.31 -16.50
C ARG A 160 -8.29 -13.82 -15.11
N ILE A 161 -7.96 -13.03 -14.10
CA ILE A 161 -8.33 -13.34 -12.73
C ILE A 161 -9.67 -12.68 -12.44
N GLU A 162 -10.64 -13.48 -11.98
CA GLU A 162 -11.94 -12.99 -11.53
C GLU A 162 -12.10 -13.22 -10.03
N PRO A 163 -12.45 -12.19 -9.24
CA PRO A 163 -12.72 -12.35 -7.82
C PRO A 163 -13.97 -13.22 -7.62
N ALA A 164 -13.96 -14.06 -6.57
CA ALA A 164 -15.05 -15.00 -6.29
C ALA A 164 -16.27 -14.36 -5.62
N GLY A 165 -16.22 -13.06 -5.29
CA GLY A 165 -17.31 -12.30 -4.70
C GLY A 165 -17.13 -10.80 -4.89
N GLY A 166 -18.19 -10.04 -4.62
CA GLY A 166 -18.20 -8.58 -4.66
C GLY A 166 -18.89 -8.03 -3.41
N GLY A 167 -18.14 -7.32 -2.59
CA GLY A 167 -18.65 -6.60 -1.42
C GLY A 167 -18.90 -5.12 -1.73
N LYS A 168 -19.60 -4.43 -0.83
CA LYS A 168 -19.60 -2.97 -0.81
C LYS A 168 -18.43 -2.50 0.06
N ALA A 169 -17.63 -1.56 -0.43
CA ALA A 169 -16.68 -0.86 0.42
C ALA A 169 -17.40 0.16 1.31
N ARG A 170 -16.91 0.30 2.54
CA ARG A 170 -17.14 1.50 3.35
C ARG A 170 -16.12 2.55 2.96
N TYR A 171 -16.49 3.81 3.08
CA TYR A 171 -15.61 4.94 2.79
C TYR A 171 -15.49 5.78 4.06
N GLY A 172 -14.26 6.16 4.40
CA GLY A 172 -13.98 7.13 5.43
C GLY A 172 -12.97 8.17 4.97
N SER A 173 -12.78 9.21 5.77
CA SER A 173 -11.81 10.28 5.50
C SER A 173 -11.03 10.66 6.74
N TRP A 174 -9.90 11.34 6.55
CA TRP A 174 -9.16 12.02 7.62
C TRP A 174 -9.53 13.50 7.72
N VAL A 175 -9.51 14.02 8.94
CA VAL A 175 -9.74 15.42 9.30
C VAL A 175 -8.66 15.83 10.30
N TRP A 176 -7.59 16.44 9.78
CA TRP A 176 -6.44 16.86 10.60
C TRP A 176 -6.67 18.17 11.37
N ASP A 177 -7.60 19.01 10.89
CA ASP A 177 -7.98 20.23 11.59
C ASP A 177 -9.44 20.14 12.04
N ALA A 178 -9.63 19.89 13.33
CA ALA A 178 -10.94 19.78 13.95
C ALA A 178 -11.59 21.15 14.22
N ALA A 179 -10.92 22.28 13.98
CA ALA A 179 -11.41 23.60 14.40
C ALA A 179 -12.80 23.92 13.82
N GLU A 180 -13.06 23.55 12.57
CA GLU A 180 -14.38 23.74 11.98
C GLU A 180 -15.43 22.79 12.56
N ALA A 181 -15.08 21.51 12.73
CA ALA A 181 -15.96 20.53 13.33
C ALA A 181 -16.35 20.95 14.76
N ILE A 182 -15.44 21.53 15.52
CA ILE A 182 -15.68 22.06 16.87
C ILE A 182 -16.60 23.28 16.83
N ARG A 183 -16.44 24.20 15.86
CA ARG A 183 -17.31 25.38 15.73
C ARG A 183 -18.77 25.01 15.45
N ASN A 184 -19.02 23.98 14.63
CA ASN A 184 -20.38 23.54 14.31
C ASN A 184 -20.50 22.01 14.16
N PRO A 185 -20.51 21.26 15.28
CA PRO A 185 -20.48 19.80 15.27
C PRO A 185 -21.64 19.18 14.48
N ALA A 186 -22.86 19.71 14.68
CA ALA A 186 -24.06 19.17 14.05
C ALA A 186 -24.08 19.40 12.54
N ALA A 187 -23.65 20.58 12.06
CA ALA A 187 -23.54 20.83 10.63
C ALA A 187 -22.45 19.96 10.00
N PHE A 188 -21.31 19.82 10.68
CA PHE A 188 -20.23 18.94 10.25
C PHE A 188 -20.69 17.49 10.10
N GLY A 189 -21.34 16.92 11.12
CA GLY A 189 -21.86 15.55 11.07
C GLY A 189 -22.88 15.32 9.94
N ARG A 190 -23.71 16.31 9.61
CA ARG A 190 -24.62 16.22 8.44
C ARG A 190 -23.88 16.32 7.11
N ALA A 191 -22.87 17.19 7.01
CA ALA A 191 -22.05 17.33 5.80
C ALA A 191 -21.31 16.03 5.49
N ILE A 192 -20.72 15.39 6.50
CA ILE A 192 -20.07 14.08 6.34
C ILE A 192 -21.05 13.00 5.88
N ALA A 193 -22.25 12.94 6.49
CA ALA A 193 -23.27 11.96 6.08
C ALA A 193 -23.73 12.18 4.63
N ALA A 194 -23.84 13.43 4.18
CA ALA A 194 -24.20 13.77 2.80
C ALA A 194 -23.13 13.34 1.79
N LEU A 195 -21.87 13.19 2.20
CA LEU A 195 -20.79 12.62 1.39
C LEU A 195 -20.84 11.08 1.31
N GLY A 196 -21.75 10.43 2.06
CA GLY A 196 -21.87 8.97 2.10
C GLY A 196 -20.74 8.28 2.86
N LEU A 197 -20.03 9.01 3.73
CA LEU A 197 -18.95 8.45 4.54
C LEU A 197 -19.51 7.68 5.73
N GLY A 198 -18.95 6.50 5.97
CA GLY A 198 -19.33 5.62 7.08
C GLY A 198 -18.45 5.77 8.32
N ASP A 199 -17.29 6.41 8.19
CA ASP A 199 -16.39 6.70 9.30
C ASP A 199 -15.48 7.91 9.06
N ILE A 200 -15.05 8.57 10.14
CA ILE A 200 -14.14 9.72 10.12
C ILE A 200 -13.03 9.50 11.13
N ALA A 201 -11.80 9.70 10.66
CA ALA A 201 -10.61 9.79 11.49
C ALA A 201 -10.30 11.28 11.70
N ILE A 202 -10.36 11.75 12.94
CA ILE A 202 -10.22 13.16 13.29
C ILE A 202 -9.13 13.35 14.34
N GLN A 203 -8.22 14.28 14.10
CA GLN A 203 -7.20 14.65 15.07
C GLN A 203 -7.87 15.45 16.20
N PRO A 204 -7.80 14.99 17.46
CA PRO A 204 -8.40 15.73 18.56
C PRO A 204 -7.63 17.06 18.79
N PRO A 205 -8.31 18.12 19.21
CA PRO A 205 -7.66 19.38 19.59
C PRO A 205 -6.71 19.20 20.79
N ALA A 206 -5.97 20.26 21.13
CA ALA A 206 -5.07 20.26 22.29
C ALA A 206 -5.80 19.86 23.58
N GLU A 207 -6.99 20.43 23.81
CA GLU A 207 -7.88 20.09 24.92
C GLU A 207 -8.80 18.91 24.55
N PRO A 208 -8.59 17.69 25.09
CA PRO A 208 -9.33 16.49 24.67
C PRO A 208 -10.84 16.57 24.88
N GLY A 209 -11.32 17.41 25.80
CA GLY A 209 -12.75 17.59 26.07
C GLY A 209 -13.53 18.20 24.89
N ASP A 210 -12.87 19.02 24.08
CA ASP A 210 -13.49 19.76 22.97
C ASP A 210 -13.92 18.85 21.81
N ILE A 211 -13.40 17.60 21.76
CA ILE A 211 -13.80 16.63 20.73
C ILE A 211 -15.16 16.00 21.00
N LEU A 212 -15.65 16.05 22.24
CA LEU A 212 -16.86 15.33 22.66
C LEU A 212 -18.13 15.76 21.89
N PRO A 213 -18.41 17.06 21.69
CA PRO A 213 -19.53 17.50 20.86
C PRO A 213 -19.43 17.00 19.41
N VAL A 214 -18.23 16.97 18.84
CA VAL A 214 -17.97 16.48 17.48
C VAL A 214 -18.25 14.98 17.37
N ALA A 215 -17.69 14.18 18.28
CA ALA A 215 -17.93 12.75 18.33
C ALA A 215 -19.44 12.44 18.44
N ARG A 216 -20.16 13.12 19.34
CA ARG A 216 -21.63 12.95 19.46
C ARG A 216 -22.38 13.26 18.17
N ALA A 217 -22.00 14.33 17.48
CA ALA A 217 -22.64 14.72 16.23
C ALA A 217 -22.39 13.69 15.11
N LEU A 218 -21.17 13.15 15.00
CA LEU A 218 -20.85 12.08 14.05
C LEU A 218 -21.63 10.79 14.36
N LEU A 219 -21.66 10.38 15.63
CA LEU A 219 -22.42 9.20 16.07
C LEU A 219 -23.92 9.35 15.80
N ALA A 220 -24.50 10.53 16.06
CA ALA A 220 -25.91 10.82 15.78
C ALA A 220 -26.25 10.74 14.28
N SER A 221 -25.25 10.95 13.41
CA SER A 221 -25.33 10.76 11.96
C SER A 221 -25.00 9.33 11.50
N GLY A 222 -24.78 8.38 12.42
CA GLY A 222 -24.44 6.98 12.09
C GLY A 222 -22.99 6.78 11.61
N ILE A 223 -22.11 7.76 11.86
CA ILE A 223 -20.70 7.75 11.40
C ILE A 223 -19.81 7.25 12.53
N ALA A 224 -18.99 6.24 12.28
CA ALA A 224 -17.97 5.82 13.25
C ALA A 224 -16.86 6.87 13.36
N THR A 225 -16.34 7.08 14.56
CA THR A 225 -15.32 8.11 14.81
C THR A 225 -14.03 7.46 15.27
N HIS A 226 -12.91 7.82 14.65
CA HIS A 226 -11.58 7.41 15.04
C HIS A 226 -10.83 8.65 15.51
N LEU A 227 -10.38 8.66 16.77
CA LEU A 227 -9.54 9.74 17.29
C LEU A 227 -8.11 9.46 16.86
N VAL A 228 -7.52 10.34 16.07
CA VAL A 228 -6.17 10.13 15.51
C VAL A 228 -5.13 10.75 16.41
N GLU A 229 -4.18 9.94 16.86
CA GLU A 229 -2.97 10.38 17.56
C GLU A 229 -1.73 9.86 16.83
N GLY A 230 -0.64 10.60 16.86
CA GLY A 230 0.55 10.20 16.13
C GLY A 230 1.62 11.27 16.14
N ASP A 231 2.84 10.87 16.47
CA ASP A 231 4.04 11.70 16.39
C ASP A 231 5.23 10.74 16.25
N PRO A 232 6.20 10.98 15.35
CA PRO A 232 7.41 10.16 15.25
C PRO A 232 8.15 9.98 16.58
N ASP A 233 8.11 10.97 17.47
CA ASP A 233 8.77 10.93 18.78
C ASP A 233 8.13 9.91 19.74
N MET A 234 6.93 9.38 19.44
CA MET A 234 6.28 8.36 20.28
C MET A 234 7.05 7.04 20.35
N ILE A 235 8.06 6.85 19.49
CA ILE A 235 8.98 5.71 19.59
C ILE A 235 10.08 5.91 20.64
N GLU A 236 10.24 7.13 21.16
CA GLU A 236 11.18 7.46 22.22
C GLU A 236 10.46 7.52 23.58
N PRO A 237 11.16 7.29 24.71
CA PRO A 237 10.53 7.22 26.03
C PRO A 237 9.70 8.47 26.40
N ASP A 238 10.24 9.66 26.16
CA ASP A 238 9.57 10.91 26.53
C ASP A 238 8.36 11.21 25.65
N GLY A 239 8.47 10.94 24.34
CA GLY A 239 7.35 11.10 23.41
C GLY A 239 6.23 10.11 23.73
N LEU A 240 6.58 8.86 24.04
CA LEU A 240 5.62 7.85 24.48
C LEU A 240 4.92 8.28 25.78
N ALA A 241 5.66 8.76 26.79
CA ALA A 241 5.08 9.20 28.06
C ALA A 241 4.01 10.30 27.85
N ARG A 242 4.30 11.31 27.01
CA ARG A 242 3.34 12.36 26.65
C ARG A 242 2.12 11.80 25.92
N ALA A 243 2.32 10.87 25.00
CA ALA A 243 1.23 10.22 24.27
C ALA A 243 0.31 9.43 25.21
N LEU A 244 0.86 8.67 26.16
CA LEU A 244 0.08 7.90 27.13
C LEU A 244 -0.77 8.80 28.03
N GLU A 245 -0.22 9.92 28.50
CA GLU A 245 -0.99 10.91 29.28
C GLU A 245 -2.17 11.46 28.47
N ARG A 246 -1.92 11.85 27.21
CA ARG A 246 -2.94 12.38 26.32
C ARG A 246 -4.03 11.36 25.99
N VAL A 247 -3.65 10.11 25.69
CA VAL A 247 -4.59 9.00 25.43
C VAL A 247 -5.45 8.71 26.66
N CYS A 248 -4.90 8.77 27.87
CA CYS A 248 -5.67 8.63 29.11
C CYS A 248 -6.75 9.72 29.23
N ARG A 249 -6.41 10.98 28.90
CA ARG A 249 -7.38 12.08 28.88
C ARG A 249 -8.45 11.90 27.80
N LEU A 250 -8.07 11.50 26.58
CA LEU A 250 -9.01 11.23 25.49
C LEU A 250 -10.00 10.14 25.86
N ARG A 251 -9.50 9.00 26.37
CA ARG A 251 -10.34 7.88 26.83
C ARG A 251 -11.36 8.34 27.87
N ARG A 252 -10.94 9.19 28.83
CA ARG A 252 -11.83 9.76 29.83
C ARG A 252 -12.89 10.67 29.21
N ALA A 253 -12.49 11.53 28.27
CA ALA A 253 -13.38 12.49 27.61
C ALA A 253 -14.51 11.80 26.81
N VAL A 254 -14.22 10.68 26.16
CA VAL A 254 -15.21 9.93 25.37
C VAL A 254 -15.91 8.80 26.14
N ARG A 255 -15.62 8.67 27.44
CA ARG A 255 -16.25 7.66 28.28
C ARG A 255 -17.77 7.89 28.35
N GLY A 256 -18.54 6.84 28.10
CA GLY A 256 -20.01 6.89 28.14
C GLY A 256 -20.66 7.26 26.81
N LEU A 257 -19.89 7.43 25.74
CA LEU A 257 -20.47 7.45 24.39
C LEU A 257 -21.00 6.05 24.00
N PRO A 258 -22.00 5.97 23.10
CA PRO A 258 -22.53 4.71 22.60
C PRO A 258 -21.43 3.79 22.05
N ALA A 259 -21.63 2.48 22.20
CA ALA A 259 -20.70 1.48 21.66
C ALA A 259 -20.82 1.33 20.13
N HIS A 260 -21.97 1.69 19.55
CA HIS A 260 -22.24 1.57 18.12
C HIS A 260 -22.96 2.81 17.56
N PRO A 261 -22.45 3.44 16.49
CA PRO A 261 -21.13 3.18 15.89
C PRO A 261 -19.99 3.49 16.89
N PRO A 262 -18.79 2.87 16.74
CA PRO A 262 -17.74 2.99 17.75
C PRO A 262 -17.03 4.35 17.70
N VAL A 263 -16.50 4.74 18.86
CA VAL A 263 -15.38 5.68 18.97
C VAL A 263 -14.13 4.89 19.29
N SER A 264 -13.18 4.82 18.36
CA SER A 264 -11.89 4.14 18.53
C SER A 264 -10.72 5.12 18.51
N LEU A 265 -9.53 4.61 18.81
CA LEU A 265 -8.26 5.32 18.67
C LEU A 265 -7.55 4.78 17.43
N GLU A 266 -7.04 5.66 16.58
CA GLU A 266 -6.23 5.36 15.39
C GLU A 266 -4.84 6.00 15.58
N LEU A 267 -3.77 5.26 15.27
CA LEU A 267 -2.40 5.70 15.48
C LEU A 267 -1.65 5.96 14.17
N ASP A 268 -1.26 7.22 13.93
CA ASP A 268 -0.39 7.67 12.83
C ASP A 268 1.04 7.90 13.33
N ILE A 269 1.65 6.86 13.91
CA ILE A 269 3.04 6.90 14.38
C ILE A 269 3.94 6.57 13.19
N GLU A 270 4.62 7.58 12.64
CA GLU A 270 5.52 7.46 11.49
C GLU A 270 6.99 7.39 11.95
N PRO A 271 7.52 6.23 12.37
CA PRO A 271 8.89 6.15 12.91
C PRO A 271 9.95 6.58 11.89
N TYR A 272 9.66 6.45 10.60
CA TYR A 272 10.53 6.90 9.51
C TYR A 272 10.63 8.43 9.38
N GLY A 273 9.76 9.18 10.06
CA GLY A 273 9.91 10.62 10.25
C GLY A 273 10.93 10.98 11.33
N HIS A 274 11.32 10.02 12.19
CA HIS A 274 12.24 10.27 13.30
C HIS A 274 13.71 10.22 12.85
N PRO A 275 14.59 11.13 13.32
CA PRO A 275 16.01 11.15 12.92
C PRO A 275 16.77 9.85 13.18
N HIS A 276 16.37 9.06 14.18
CA HIS A 276 17.04 7.78 14.50
C HIS A 276 16.72 6.65 13.50
N TYR A 277 15.63 6.76 12.73
CA TYR A 277 15.24 5.71 11.79
C TYR A 277 16.31 5.42 10.76
N ALA A 278 16.95 6.46 10.20
CA ALA A 278 18.01 6.30 9.22
C ALA A 278 19.24 5.56 9.75
N ARG A 279 19.44 5.53 11.08
CA ARG A 279 20.57 4.84 11.73
C ARG A 279 20.27 3.37 12.00
N ASP A 280 19.07 3.08 12.50
CA ASP A 280 18.62 1.71 12.80
C ASP A 280 17.10 1.58 12.57
N PRO A 281 16.67 1.32 11.31
CA PRO A 281 15.25 1.16 10.99
C PRO A 281 14.60 0.02 11.78
N ALA A 282 15.34 -1.06 12.04
CA ALA A 282 14.81 -2.22 12.75
C ALA A 282 14.54 -1.89 14.22
N MET A 283 15.40 -1.11 14.88
CA MET A 283 15.14 -0.58 16.22
C MET A 283 13.93 0.34 16.22
N ALA A 284 13.85 1.28 15.29
CA ALA A 284 12.73 2.22 15.22
C ALA A 284 11.38 1.49 15.07
N TRP A 285 11.31 0.45 14.24
CA TRP A 285 10.11 -0.39 14.13
C TRP A 285 9.83 -1.22 15.39
N ARG A 286 10.85 -1.73 16.09
CA ARG A 286 10.65 -2.38 17.40
C ARG A 286 10.05 -1.42 18.42
N SER A 287 10.56 -0.19 18.49
CA SER A 287 10.01 0.85 19.37
C SER A 287 8.60 1.28 18.98
N TRP A 288 8.29 1.34 17.69
CA TRP A 288 6.91 1.52 17.20
C TRP A 288 5.97 0.44 17.76
N ALA A 289 6.38 -0.84 17.74
CA ALA A 289 5.54 -1.92 18.26
C ALA A 289 5.28 -1.77 19.76
N LEU A 290 6.32 -1.43 20.54
CA LEU A 290 6.21 -1.16 21.97
C LEU A 290 5.27 0.02 22.27
N ALA A 291 5.35 1.09 21.47
CA ALA A 291 4.48 2.25 21.59
C ALA A 291 3.01 1.88 21.33
N VAL A 292 2.73 1.17 20.23
CA VAL A 292 1.38 0.69 19.89
C VAL A 292 0.79 -0.16 21.03
N GLU A 293 1.56 -1.11 21.58
CA GLU A 293 1.11 -1.94 22.68
C GLU A 293 0.83 -1.14 23.96
N ALA A 294 1.72 -0.21 24.33
CA ALA A 294 1.54 0.62 25.52
C ALA A 294 0.33 1.55 25.40
N ILE A 295 0.12 2.13 24.23
CA ILE A 295 -1.01 2.99 23.93
C ILE A 295 -2.32 2.18 23.92
N ALA A 296 -2.35 1.00 23.29
CA ALA A 296 -3.52 0.13 23.29
C ALA A 296 -3.95 -0.29 24.71
N ARG A 297 -2.98 -0.64 25.58
CA ARG A 297 -3.25 -0.91 27.00
C ARG A 297 -3.85 0.30 27.71
N THR A 298 -3.33 1.49 27.45
CA THR A 298 -3.81 2.75 28.06
C THR A 298 -5.21 3.12 27.57
N TRP A 299 -5.46 2.94 26.27
CA TRP A 299 -6.79 3.05 25.66
C TRP A 299 -7.77 2.03 26.22
N GLY A 300 -7.29 0.84 26.59
CA GLY A 300 -8.06 -0.23 27.20
C GLY A 300 -8.61 -1.25 26.20
N GLY A 301 -8.01 -1.36 25.03
CA GLY A 301 -8.39 -2.29 23.98
C GLY A 301 -7.57 -2.09 22.70
N PRO A 302 -7.83 -2.90 21.65
CA PRO A 302 -7.14 -2.74 20.38
C PRO A 302 -7.35 -1.35 19.77
N VAL A 303 -6.33 -0.88 19.06
CA VAL A 303 -6.31 0.40 18.34
C VAL A 303 -6.19 0.16 16.84
N ASP A 304 -6.62 1.13 16.04
CA ASP A 304 -6.33 1.13 14.61
C ASP A 304 -4.92 1.73 14.39
N VAL A 305 -4.22 1.33 13.33
CA VAL A 305 -2.88 1.85 13.02
C VAL A 305 -2.74 2.22 11.55
N ASP A 306 -2.18 3.39 11.29
CA ASP A 306 -1.79 3.85 9.97
C ASP A 306 -0.36 3.38 9.70
N VAL A 307 -0.16 2.72 8.56
CA VAL A 307 1.15 2.15 8.19
C VAL A 307 1.47 2.43 6.73
N PRO A 308 2.73 2.72 6.38
CA PRO A 308 3.11 2.84 4.98
C PRO A 308 3.05 1.46 4.32
N TRP A 309 2.58 1.40 3.07
CA TRP A 309 2.47 0.14 2.33
C TRP A 309 3.76 -0.68 2.26
N TRP A 310 4.92 -0.02 2.34
CA TRP A 310 6.24 -0.62 2.25
C TRP A 310 6.77 -1.17 3.58
N MET A 311 6.08 -0.95 4.72
CA MET A 311 6.56 -1.39 6.06
C MET A 311 6.94 -2.87 6.09
N LEU A 312 6.18 -3.76 5.45
CA LEU A 312 6.47 -5.20 5.47
C LEU A 312 7.82 -5.56 4.83
N GLY A 313 8.30 -4.74 3.89
CA GLY A 313 9.61 -4.88 3.26
C GLY A 313 10.74 -4.13 3.98
N ALA A 314 10.42 -3.28 4.95
CA ALA A 314 11.43 -2.52 5.69
C ALA A 314 12.17 -3.42 6.71
N PRO A 315 13.45 -3.15 7.01
CA PRO A 315 14.19 -3.88 8.05
C PRO A 315 13.44 -3.81 9.38
N GLY A 316 13.02 -4.97 9.91
CA GLY A 316 12.28 -5.08 11.17
C GLY A 316 10.77 -4.82 11.10
N GLY A 317 10.22 -4.33 9.97
CA GLY A 317 8.80 -3.95 9.88
C GLY A 317 7.83 -5.13 10.06
N THR A 318 8.07 -6.26 9.39
CA THR A 318 7.24 -7.47 9.57
C THR A 318 7.31 -8.01 11.02
N ALA A 319 8.49 -7.97 11.64
CA ALA A 319 8.65 -8.41 13.02
C ALA A 319 7.90 -7.49 14.01
N ALA A 320 7.97 -6.18 13.80
CA ALA A 320 7.24 -5.19 14.60
C ALA A 320 5.73 -5.35 14.49
N LEU A 321 5.19 -5.54 13.28
CA LEU A 321 3.78 -5.80 13.08
C LEU A 321 3.33 -7.09 13.79
N THR A 322 4.15 -8.14 13.72
CA THR A 322 3.88 -9.41 14.39
C THR A 322 3.82 -9.24 15.91
N ALA A 323 4.76 -8.48 16.49
CA ALA A 323 4.78 -8.20 17.92
C ALA A 323 3.53 -7.42 18.38
N ALA A 324 3.18 -6.34 17.68
CA ALA A 324 2.04 -5.50 18.02
C ALA A 324 0.66 -6.10 17.65
N ARG A 325 0.62 -7.27 16.98
CA ARG A 325 -0.59 -7.80 16.32
C ARG A 325 -1.81 -7.89 17.22
N ALA A 326 -1.64 -8.31 18.48
CA ALA A 326 -2.73 -8.46 19.44
C ALA A 326 -3.33 -7.12 19.91
N SER A 327 -2.57 -6.03 19.76
CA SER A 327 -2.98 -4.67 20.12
C SER A 327 -3.65 -3.93 18.96
N ILE A 328 -3.69 -4.53 17.76
CA ILE A 328 -4.19 -3.89 16.53
C ILE A 328 -5.57 -4.45 16.15
N GLY A 329 -6.56 -3.57 16.08
CA GLY A 329 -7.90 -3.85 15.57
C GLY A 329 -7.92 -3.83 14.04
N THR A 330 -7.59 -2.68 13.45
CA THR A 330 -7.55 -2.47 12.00
C THR A 330 -6.21 -1.89 11.56
N ILE A 331 -5.75 -2.28 10.38
CA ILE A 331 -4.60 -1.64 9.71
C ILE A 331 -5.12 -0.74 8.60
N VAL A 332 -4.74 0.53 8.61
CA VAL A 332 -4.98 1.48 7.53
C VAL A 332 -3.69 1.60 6.71
N VAL A 333 -3.68 0.97 5.54
CA VAL A 333 -2.49 0.93 4.68
C VAL A 333 -2.45 2.19 3.84
N MET A 334 -1.49 3.08 4.10
CA MET A 334 -1.19 4.25 3.28
C MET A 334 -0.58 3.81 1.95
N ALA A 335 -1.43 3.43 1.00
CA ALA A 335 -1.01 3.01 -0.33
C ALA A 335 -0.46 4.20 -1.13
N TYR A 336 -1.16 5.35 -1.09
CA TYR A 336 -0.78 6.60 -1.77
C TYR A 336 -0.24 6.33 -3.18
N ARG A 337 -1.08 5.65 -3.98
CA ARG A 337 -0.90 5.35 -5.39
C ARG A 337 -2.13 5.77 -6.14
N THR A 338 -1.96 6.20 -7.39
CA THR A 338 -3.08 6.63 -8.24
C THR A 338 -3.39 5.66 -9.38
N GLU A 339 -2.51 4.70 -9.63
CA GLU A 339 -2.70 3.66 -10.64
C GLU A 339 -3.33 2.41 -10.00
N PRO A 340 -4.41 1.85 -10.56
CA PRO A 340 -5.11 0.69 -9.99
C PRO A 340 -4.21 -0.49 -9.62
N GLN A 341 -3.28 -0.86 -10.51
CA GLN A 341 -2.36 -1.97 -10.26
C GLN A 341 -1.42 -1.68 -9.08
N LEU A 342 -0.93 -0.44 -8.95
CA LEU A 342 -0.04 -0.07 -7.84
C LEU A 342 -0.80 -0.02 -6.51
N ILE A 343 -2.08 0.35 -6.52
CA ILE A 343 -2.95 0.26 -5.33
C ILE A 343 -3.10 -1.20 -4.90
N LEU A 344 -3.35 -2.11 -5.84
CA LEU A 344 -3.47 -3.55 -5.57
C LEU A 344 -2.13 -4.15 -5.08
N GLU A 345 -1.01 -3.78 -5.69
CA GLU A 345 0.33 -4.20 -5.26
C GLU A 345 0.66 -3.73 -3.83
N ALA A 346 0.24 -2.51 -3.47
CA ALA A 346 0.40 -1.97 -2.12
C ALA A 346 -0.53 -2.66 -1.10
N ALA A 347 -1.75 -3.02 -1.50
CA ALA A 347 -2.76 -3.60 -0.62
C ALA A 347 -2.59 -5.10 -0.36
N GLU A 348 -2.25 -5.87 -1.40
CA GLU A 348 -2.28 -7.34 -1.36
C GLU A 348 -1.47 -7.96 -0.23
N PRO A 349 -0.24 -7.50 0.09
CA PRO A 349 0.53 -8.10 1.17
C PRO A 349 -0.18 -8.05 2.52
N TRP A 350 -0.91 -6.97 2.80
CA TRP A 350 -1.64 -6.76 4.04
C TRP A 350 -2.93 -7.57 4.08
N LEU A 351 -3.67 -7.58 2.97
CA LEU A 351 -4.90 -8.37 2.84
C LEU A 351 -4.61 -9.87 2.96
N ALA A 352 -3.51 -10.34 2.40
CA ALA A 352 -3.09 -11.73 2.47
C ALA A 352 -2.81 -12.22 3.90
N MET A 353 -2.56 -11.31 4.86
CA MET A 353 -2.37 -11.68 6.27
C MET A 353 -3.69 -12.01 7.00
N GLY A 354 -4.85 -11.76 6.40
CA GLY A 354 -6.16 -12.07 6.99
C GLY A 354 -6.57 -11.12 8.14
N VAL A 355 -5.87 -10.00 8.32
CA VAL A 355 -6.17 -8.99 9.35
C VAL A 355 -7.10 -7.92 8.81
N PRO A 356 -7.98 -7.27 9.61
CA PRO A 356 -8.83 -6.19 9.10
C PRO A 356 -8.01 -5.05 8.50
N VAL A 357 -8.27 -4.69 7.25
CA VAL A 357 -7.48 -3.72 6.48
C VAL A 357 -8.37 -2.69 5.81
N LYS A 358 -8.07 -1.41 6.01
CA LYS A 358 -8.54 -0.31 5.15
C LYS A 358 -7.40 0.10 4.22
N ILE A 359 -7.73 0.49 2.99
CA ILE A 359 -6.75 0.99 2.02
C ILE A 359 -6.87 2.49 1.90
N ALA A 360 -5.78 3.19 2.17
CA ALA A 360 -5.74 4.63 2.12
C ALA A 360 -5.21 5.17 0.80
N VAL A 361 -5.94 6.14 0.24
CA VAL A 361 -5.60 6.86 -0.98
C VAL A 361 -5.52 8.35 -0.72
N GLU A 362 -4.55 9.00 -1.37
CA GLU A 362 -4.32 10.43 -1.25
C GLU A 362 -5.08 11.16 -2.36
N ALA A 363 -5.99 12.05 -1.99
CA ALA A 363 -6.74 12.89 -2.92
C ALA A 363 -6.35 14.38 -2.82
N GLY A 364 -5.66 14.79 -1.76
CA GLY A 364 -5.25 16.17 -1.51
C GLY A 364 -4.02 16.62 -2.29
N GLU A 365 -3.66 17.89 -2.17
CA GLU A 365 -2.45 18.40 -2.79
C GLU A 365 -1.21 17.89 -2.05
N VAL A 366 -0.23 17.39 -2.81
CA VAL A 366 1.06 16.96 -2.30
C VAL A 366 2.16 17.67 -3.07
N ALA A 367 3.21 18.05 -2.36
CA ALA A 367 4.36 18.69 -2.97
C ALA A 367 5.11 17.69 -3.87
N THR A 368 5.77 18.20 -4.91
CA THR A 368 6.71 17.39 -5.71
C THR A 368 7.89 17.03 -4.82
N GLU A 369 8.07 15.74 -4.54
CA GLU A 369 9.24 15.26 -3.83
C GLU A 369 10.43 15.16 -4.79
N ALA A 370 11.61 15.48 -4.27
CA ALA A 370 12.84 15.35 -5.02
C ALA A 370 13.92 14.72 -4.15
N GLN A 371 14.74 13.90 -4.80
CA GLN A 371 15.94 13.31 -4.26
C GLN A 371 17.13 13.83 -5.05
N ARG A 372 18.09 14.43 -4.36
CA ARG A 372 19.33 14.94 -4.92
C ARG A 372 20.50 14.12 -4.42
N THR A 373 21.32 13.60 -5.34
CA THR A 373 22.52 12.84 -5.01
C THR A 373 23.73 13.73 -5.18
N TYR A 374 24.52 13.83 -4.11
CA TYR A 374 25.72 14.64 -4.04
C TYR A 374 26.95 13.76 -3.92
N ARG A 375 28.02 14.09 -4.62
CA ARG A 375 29.32 13.40 -4.53
C ARG A 375 30.37 14.34 -3.96
N ARG A 376 31.25 13.81 -3.12
CA ARG A 376 32.34 14.56 -2.50
C ARG A 376 33.18 15.24 -3.58
N ALA A 377 33.47 16.52 -3.38
CA ALA A 377 34.19 17.35 -4.33
C ALA A 377 35.11 18.34 -3.60
N ARG A 378 35.95 19.06 -4.33
CA ARG A 378 36.76 20.16 -3.78
C ARG A 378 35.90 21.40 -3.47
N ALA A 379 34.94 21.67 -4.36
CA ALA A 379 33.92 22.70 -4.20
C ALA A 379 32.54 22.11 -4.50
N GLY A 380 31.52 22.52 -3.75
CA GLY A 380 30.16 21.99 -3.91
C GLY A 380 29.11 22.79 -3.15
N GLU A 381 27.85 22.56 -3.49
CA GLU A 381 26.70 23.28 -2.92
C GLU A 381 26.29 22.75 -1.54
N LEU A 382 26.62 21.49 -1.22
CA LEU A 382 26.32 20.89 0.07
C LEU A 382 27.59 20.82 0.93
N ILE A 383 27.57 21.49 2.08
CA ILE A 383 28.65 21.45 3.08
C ILE A 383 28.21 20.61 4.26
N VAL A 384 29.06 19.68 4.70
CA VAL A 384 28.83 18.85 5.88
C VAL A 384 30.00 19.00 6.84
N GLY A 385 29.72 19.33 8.10
CA GLY A 385 30.71 19.49 9.16
C GLY A 385 30.10 19.13 10.52
N GLY A 386 30.78 18.27 11.28
CA GLY A 386 30.22 17.76 12.55
C GLY A 386 28.87 17.05 12.35
N ASP A 387 27.86 17.55 13.05
CA ASP A 387 26.45 17.13 13.01
C ASP A 387 25.56 18.03 12.13
N ARG A 388 26.16 19.00 11.42
CA ARG A 388 25.44 19.99 10.61
C ARG A 388 25.68 19.79 9.12
N ALA A 389 24.66 20.13 8.34
CA ALA A 389 24.73 20.24 6.90
C ALA A 389 24.07 21.54 6.43
N ALA A 390 24.66 22.19 5.43
CA ALA A 390 24.14 23.40 4.83
C ALA A 390 24.13 23.28 3.31
N LEU A 391 22.99 23.66 2.69
CA LEU A 391 22.85 23.73 1.25
C LEU A 391 22.94 25.20 0.81
N HIS A 392 23.88 25.49 -0.08
CA HIS A 392 24.17 26.82 -0.60
C HIS A 392 23.66 26.97 -2.05
N ALA A 393 23.41 28.21 -2.46
CA ALA A 393 22.95 28.52 -3.80
C ALA A 393 24.05 28.40 -4.88
N ALA A 394 25.32 28.46 -4.46
CA ALA A 394 26.49 28.33 -5.33
C ALA A 394 27.56 27.44 -4.67
N PRO A 395 28.46 26.81 -5.45
CA PRO A 395 29.53 25.98 -4.91
C PRO A 395 30.50 26.77 -4.01
N ILE A 396 30.91 26.16 -2.89
CA ILE A 396 31.89 26.71 -1.94
C ILE A 396 33.02 25.69 -1.76
N GLU A 397 34.26 26.15 -1.62
CA GLU A 397 35.42 25.29 -1.31
C GLU A 397 35.37 24.78 0.14
N ALA A 398 35.91 23.58 0.38
CA ALA A 398 36.01 23.04 1.74
C ALA A 398 36.94 23.89 2.61
N THR A 399 36.51 24.18 3.83
CA THR A 399 37.34 24.72 4.92
C THR A 399 37.73 23.62 5.90
N ASP A 400 38.73 23.89 6.74
CA ASP A 400 39.20 22.93 7.74
C ASP A 400 38.04 22.39 8.61
N GLY A 401 37.93 21.06 8.67
CA GLY A 401 36.88 20.37 9.41
C GLY A 401 35.56 20.17 8.65
N THR A 402 35.44 20.64 7.41
CA THR A 402 34.25 20.46 6.57
C THR A 402 34.53 19.60 5.34
N ALA A 403 33.47 19.01 4.79
CA ALA A 403 33.47 18.32 3.51
C ALA A 403 32.45 18.97 2.59
N THR A 404 32.81 19.21 1.33
CA THR A 404 31.89 19.72 0.33
C THR A 404 31.51 18.65 -0.66
N PHE A 405 30.27 18.73 -1.14
CA PHE A 405 29.70 17.79 -2.07
C PHE A 405 28.98 18.55 -3.18
N SER A 406 29.21 18.16 -4.42
CA SER A 406 28.57 18.75 -5.59
C SER A 406 27.43 17.88 -6.08
N LEU A 407 26.35 18.50 -6.55
CA LEU A 407 25.19 17.81 -7.10
C LEU A 407 25.58 16.99 -8.33
N THR A 408 25.26 15.71 -8.33
CA THR A 408 25.52 14.80 -9.46
C THR A 408 24.26 14.38 -10.19
N SER A 409 23.16 14.17 -9.46
CA SER A 409 21.88 13.81 -10.06
C SER A 409 20.70 14.29 -9.21
N GLN A 410 19.56 14.48 -9.87
CA GLN A 410 18.28 14.76 -9.22
C GLN A 410 17.20 13.86 -9.83
N ALA A 411 16.49 13.14 -8.98
CA ALA A 411 15.25 12.46 -9.32
C ALA A 411 14.08 13.22 -8.67
N SER A 412 12.92 13.25 -9.35
CA SER A 412 11.70 13.81 -8.77
C SER A 412 10.55 12.81 -8.87
N THR A 413 9.74 12.74 -7.82
CA THR A 413 8.50 11.97 -7.81
C THR A 413 7.37 12.91 -8.20
N ARG A 414 6.75 12.62 -9.34
CA ARG A 414 5.60 13.42 -9.80
C ARG A 414 4.43 13.26 -8.79
N PRO A 415 3.82 14.35 -8.31
CA PRO A 415 2.70 14.32 -7.37
C PRO A 415 1.55 13.42 -7.81
N ASP A 416 1.28 13.36 -9.12
CA ASP A 416 0.19 12.58 -9.72
C ASP A 416 0.37 11.06 -9.61
N ARG A 417 1.54 10.58 -9.20
CA ARG A 417 1.80 9.16 -8.91
C ARG A 417 1.33 8.75 -7.52
N VAL A 418 1.36 9.69 -6.57
CA VAL A 418 1.07 9.42 -5.15
C VAL A 418 -0.28 10.00 -4.71
N SER A 419 -0.73 11.08 -5.37
CA SER A 419 -2.00 11.76 -5.10
C SER A 419 -2.86 11.96 -6.35
N PHE A 420 -4.18 11.84 -6.19
CA PHE A 420 -5.14 12.25 -7.22
C PHE A 420 -5.20 13.78 -7.43
N TYR A 421 -4.70 14.58 -6.48
CA TYR A 421 -4.50 16.02 -6.61
C TYR A 421 -5.81 16.75 -6.95
N GLY A 422 -6.86 16.53 -6.15
CA GLY A 422 -8.20 17.07 -6.35
C GLY A 422 -8.99 16.46 -7.51
N ARG A 423 -8.44 15.49 -8.26
CA ARG A 423 -9.12 14.86 -9.41
C ARG A 423 -10.04 13.72 -8.96
N ASP A 424 -11.15 14.08 -8.31
CA ASP A 424 -12.13 13.12 -7.75
C ASP A 424 -12.65 12.09 -8.76
N ALA A 425 -12.83 12.49 -10.03
CA ALA A 425 -13.25 11.56 -11.09
C ALA A 425 -12.20 10.47 -11.36
N LYS A 426 -10.91 10.84 -11.38
CA LYS A 426 -9.79 9.91 -11.55
C LYS A 426 -9.68 8.97 -10.34
N ARG A 427 -9.82 9.51 -9.13
CA ARG A 427 -9.88 8.71 -7.89
C ARG A 427 -10.99 7.68 -7.94
N SER A 428 -12.22 8.13 -8.19
CA SER A 428 -13.40 7.27 -8.23
C SER A 428 -13.30 6.20 -9.33
N ALA A 429 -12.68 6.52 -10.47
CA ALA A 429 -12.42 5.54 -11.52
C ALA A 429 -11.39 4.48 -11.09
N ALA A 430 -10.31 4.88 -10.41
CA ALA A 430 -9.32 3.94 -9.87
C ALA A 430 -9.93 3.04 -8.80
N GLU A 431 -10.70 3.61 -7.86
CA GLU A 431 -11.43 2.87 -6.82
C GLU A 431 -12.40 1.84 -7.44
N ARG A 432 -13.24 2.25 -8.39
CA ARG A 432 -14.15 1.32 -9.10
C ARG A 432 -13.41 0.18 -9.80
N THR A 433 -12.21 0.45 -10.30
CA THR A 433 -11.38 -0.56 -10.96
C THR A 433 -10.83 -1.59 -9.97
N VAL A 434 -10.37 -1.16 -8.79
CA VAL A 434 -9.74 -2.07 -7.81
C VAL A 434 -10.76 -2.72 -6.86
N LEU A 435 -11.92 -2.11 -6.65
CA LEU A 435 -12.91 -2.53 -5.65
C LEU A 435 -13.35 -4.01 -5.79
N PRO A 436 -13.64 -4.54 -6.99
CA PRO A 436 -13.99 -5.95 -7.14
C PRO A 436 -12.90 -6.89 -6.62
N PHE A 437 -11.63 -6.52 -6.80
CA PHE A 437 -10.50 -7.32 -6.33
C PHE A 437 -10.29 -7.17 -4.83
N LEU A 438 -10.30 -5.95 -4.30
CA LEU A 438 -10.10 -5.71 -2.86
C LEU A 438 -11.19 -6.39 -2.03
N THR A 439 -12.45 -6.37 -2.50
CA THR A 439 -13.57 -7.00 -1.79
C THR A 439 -13.60 -8.52 -1.89
N ALA A 440 -12.72 -9.14 -2.69
CA ALA A 440 -12.53 -10.58 -2.67
C ALA A 440 -11.96 -11.04 -1.33
N TRP A 441 -11.09 -10.24 -0.71
CA TRP A 441 -10.59 -10.50 0.63
C TRP A 441 -11.62 -10.09 1.68
N SER A 442 -12.12 -11.07 2.44
CA SER A 442 -13.14 -10.83 3.48
C SER A 442 -12.73 -9.85 4.58
N ASN A 443 -11.44 -9.65 4.78
CA ASN A 443 -10.85 -8.73 5.75
C ASN A 443 -10.66 -7.31 5.22
N PHE A 444 -11.00 -7.01 3.95
CA PHE A 444 -11.04 -5.64 3.45
C PHE A 444 -12.23 -4.88 4.06
N GLN A 445 -11.94 -3.80 4.78
CA GLN A 445 -12.92 -2.98 5.51
C GLN A 445 -13.34 -1.71 4.76
N GLY A 446 -12.67 -1.37 3.65
CA GLY A 446 -13.01 -0.21 2.83
C GLY A 446 -11.84 0.74 2.58
N PHE A 447 -12.18 1.93 2.11
CA PHE A 447 -11.21 2.98 1.79
C PHE A 447 -11.14 4.04 2.88
N ARG A 448 -9.95 4.61 3.06
CA ARG A 448 -9.72 5.85 3.82
C ARG A 448 -9.15 6.89 2.86
N ILE A 449 -9.82 8.02 2.71
CA ILE A 449 -9.43 9.06 1.74
C ILE A 449 -8.77 10.21 2.48
N HIS A 450 -7.54 10.55 2.10
CA HIS A 450 -6.89 11.77 2.57
C HIS A 450 -7.20 12.94 1.64
N GLY A 451 -7.45 14.14 2.20
CA GLY A 451 -7.65 15.36 1.41
C GLY A 451 -8.94 15.39 0.59
N LEU A 452 -10.02 14.77 1.07
CA LEU A 452 -11.32 14.78 0.39
C LEU A 452 -11.93 16.19 0.39
N SER A 453 -12.30 16.69 -0.80
CA SER A 453 -13.04 17.94 -0.95
C SER A 453 -14.32 17.92 -0.12
N GLY A 454 -14.52 18.91 0.75
CA GLY A 454 -15.70 19.00 1.62
C GLY A 454 -15.53 18.40 3.02
N THR A 455 -14.42 17.69 3.30
CA THR A 455 -13.99 17.43 4.70
C THR A 455 -13.06 18.52 5.24
N THR A 456 -12.77 19.53 4.42
CA THR A 456 -12.05 20.75 4.76
C THR A 456 -12.88 21.96 4.32
N ALA A 457 -13.72 22.57 5.16
CA ALA A 457 -14.35 23.83 4.76
C ALA A 457 -13.37 24.98 5.01
N THR A 458 -12.55 25.21 4.00
CA THR A 458 -12.19 26.51 3.42
C THR A 458 -10.92 26.30 2.60
N GLY A 459 -11.07 26.17 1.27
CA GLY A 459 -10.15 26.55 0.18
C GLY A 459 -8.62 26.67 0.34
N ARG A 460 -7.98 26.09 1.36
CA ARG A 460 -6.53 26.02 1.51
C ARG A 460 -6.23 24.65 2.06
N ASN A 461 -5.92 23.73 1.15
CA ASN A 461 -5.06 22.60 1.48
C ASN A 461 -3.76 23.21 2.03
N ARG A 462 -3.65 23.37 3.35
CA ARG A 462 -2.34 23.37 3.97
C ARG A 462 -1.86 21.95 3.82
N SER A 463 -1.27 21.64 2.66
CA SER A 463 -0.38 20.50 2.53
C SER A 463 0.50 20.46 3.78
N ARG A 464 0.62 19.29 4.42
CA ARG A 464 1.54 19.09 5.55
C ARG A 464 2.92 19.67 5.15
N ALA A 465 3.22 20.89 5.57
CA ALA A 465 4.47 21.10 6.26
C ALA A 465 4.21 20.44 7.62
N PHE A 466 4.80 19.27 7.84
CA PHE A 466 4.92 18.66 9.15
C PHE A 466 5.10 19.79 10.19
N PRO A 467 4.24 19.91 11.20
CA PRO A 467 4.42 20.94 12.20
C PRO A 467 5.77 20.71 12.87
N ARG A 468 6.65 21.69 12.71
CA ARG A 468 7.85 21.84 13.54
C ARG A 468 7.36 21.95 14.98
N GLN A 469 7.70 20.99 15.83
CA GLN A 469 7.93 21.34 17.22
C GLN A 469 9.26 22.09 17.26
N GLN A 470 9.18 23.36 17.66
CA GLN A 470 10.35 24.16 17.99
C GLN A 470 11.03 23.53 19.19
N GLN A 471 12.32 23.23 19.05
CA GLN A 471 13.34 23.40 20.09
C GLN A 471 14.72 23.48 19.44
#